data_AF-A0A956S3I4-F1
#
_entry.id   AF-A0A956S3I4-F1
#
_cell.length_a   1.000
_cell.length_b   1.000
_cell.length_c   1.000
_cell.angle_alpha   90.00
_cell.angle_beta   90.00
_cell.angle_gamma   90.00
#
_symmetry.space_group_name_H-M   'P 1'
#
loop_
_entity.id
_entity.type
_entity.pdbx_description
1 polymer ?
#
loop_
_entity_poly.entity_id
_entity_poly.type
_entity_poly.pdbx_seq_one_letter_code
_entity_poly.pdbx_strand_id
1 'polypeptide(L)'
;MLSNLTVSPFQNALDSLKRLADELIEVRTGNMLALKGALAWAWHVIDLLAYLRLQPHRQDFDPWMQTFLHEGEKELQIDRDAHWNESSHLSLLELIDLFSAKNLSMLKPEFYHGWMDRQARCSALRQRTFDLLNKCIDAQQRQALMLLLAVYNRLLHLPASVSLSPKPVLDAFPAMLNFIEMLIDGKHAEAAQLHEVLGQCRLDLQKWSEMTGES
;
A
#
# COMPACT_ATOMS: atom_id res chain seq x y z
N MET A 1 -4.19 33.29 -9.05
CA MET A 1 -3.10 32.69 -8.28
C MET A 1 -3.72 31.64 -7.38
N LEU A 2 -3.70 30.37 -7.81
CA LEU A 2 -4.04 29.27 -6.92
C LEU A 2 -2.85 29.16 -5.96
N SER A 3 -3.05 29.54 -4.70
CA SER A 3 -2.06 29.34 -3.65
C SER A 3 -1.61 27.88 -3.67
N ASN A 4 -0.29 27.63 -3.67
CA ASN A 4 0.30 26.30 -3.58
C ASN A 4 -0.25 25.58 -2.33
N LEU A 5 -1.30 24.79 -2.52
CA LEU A 5 -1.84 23.89 -1.51
C LEU A 5 -0.89 22.70 -1.44
N THR A 6 0.22 22.83 -0.71
CA THR A 6 1.06 21.69 -0.38
C THR A 6 0.30 20.81 0.61
N VAL A 7 -0.27 19.71 0.13
CA VAL A 7 -0.89 18.69 0.98
C VAL A 7 0.22 17.91 1.67
N SER A 8 0.20 17.84 3.00
CA SER A 8 1.14 17.00 3.76
C SER A 8 0.88 15.52 3.41
N PRO A 9 1.88 14.73 2.98
CA PRO A 9 1.69 13.31 2.70
C PRO A 9 1.17 12.55 3.92
N PHE A 10 1.54 12.98 5.13
CA PHE A 10 1.03 12.40 6.36
C PHE A 10 -0.46 12.68 6.56
N GLN A 11 -0.88 13.94 6.38
CA GLN A 11 -2.30 14.30 6.47
C GLN A 11 -3.12 13.57 5.40
N ASN A 12 -2.58 13.44 4.19
CA ASN A 12 -3.22 12.69 3.11
C ASN A 12 -3.35 11.19 3.45
N ALA A 13 -2.34 10.60 4.10
CA ALA A 13 -2.39 9.22 4.56
C ALA A 13 -3.46 9.06 5.66
N LEU A 14 -3.54 9.99 6.60
CA LEU A 14 -4.57 9.99 7.64
C LEU A 14 -5.98 10.13 7.05
N ASP A 15 -6.17 11.06 6.12
CA ASP A 15 -7.47 11.28 5.48
C ASP A 15 -7.88 10.08 4.62
N SER A 16 -6.93 9.46 3.90
CA SER A 16 -7.16 8.22 3.16
C SER A 16 -7.50 7.06 4.09
N LEU A 17 -6.87 6.96 5.26
CA LEU A 17 -7.17 5.92 6.26
C LEU A 17 -8.56 6.11 6.88
N LYS A 18 -9.00 7.36 7.11
CA LYS A 18 -10.37 7.65 7.54
C LYS A 18 -11.40 7.24 6.48
N ARG A 19 -11.13 7.54 5.21
CA ARG A 19 -11.98 7.10 4.10
C ARG A 19 -12.03 5.58 3.97
N LEU A 20 -10.92 4.88 4.20
CA LEU A 20 -10.92 3.42 4.29
C LEU A 20 -11.89 2.94 5.37
N ALA A 21 -11.87 3.54 6.57
CA ALA A 21 -12.80 3.18 7.64
C ALA A 21 -14.27 3.36 7.23
N ASP A 22 -14.60 4.48 6.59
CA ASP A 22 -15.96 4.76 6.08
C ASP A 22 -16.40 3.73 5.03
N GLU A 23 -15.52 3.39 4.07
CA GLU A 23 -15.82 2.39 3.05
C GLU A 23 -16.00 0.99 3.66
N LEU A 24 -15.23 0.62 4.69
CA LEU A 24 -15.42 -0.67 5.39
C LEU A 24 -16.80 -0.76 6.07
N ILE A 25 -17.34 0.36 6.55
CA ILE A 25 -18.71 0.42 7.08
C ILE A 25 -19.73 0.17 5.97
N GLU A 26 -19.55 0.76 4.79
CA GLU A 26 -20.42 0.56 3.63
C GLU A 26 -20.33 -0.86 3.06
N VAL A 27 -19.14 -1.47 3.06
CA VAL A 27 -18.98 -2.88 2.67
C VAL A 27 -19.80 -3.78 3.59
N ARG A 28 -19.80 -3.52 4.90
CA ARG A 28 -20.59 -4.24 5.89
C ARG A 28 -22.10 -4.15 5.62
N THR A 29 -22.59 -3.05 5.06
CA THR A 29 -24.02 -2.89 4.70
C THR A 29 -24.39 -3.57 3.38
N GLY A 30 -23.46 -4.31 2.77
CA GLY A 30 -23.67 -5.08 1.54
C GLY A 30 -23.27 -4.35 0.26
N ASN A 31 -22.70 -3.15 0.36
CA ASN A 31 -22.27 -2.39 -0.80
C ASN A 31 -20.90 -2.88 -1.31
N MET A 32 -20.90 -3.82 -2.24
CA MET A 32 -19.66 -4.35 -2.83
C MET A 32 -18.88 -3.31 -3.66
N LEU A 33 -19.49 -2.19 -4.07
CA LEU A 33 -18.74 -1.10 -4.70
C LEU A 33 -17.83 -0.39 -3.68
N ALA A 34 -18.24 -0.34 -2.41
CA ALA A 34 -17.41 0.20 -1.35
C ALA A 34 -16.12 -0.62 -1.14
N LEU A 35 -16.10 -1.90 -1.54
CA LEU A 35 -14.87 -2.71 -1.48
C LEU A 35 -13.80 -2.16 -2.42
N LYS A 36 -14.21 -1.64 -3.59
CA LYS A 36 -13.29 -0.95 -4.51
C LYS A 36 -12.72 0.31 -3.85
N GLY A 37 -13.57 1.09 -3.19
CA GLY A 37 -13.16 2.28 -2.43
C GLY A 37 -12.18 1.92 -1.32
N ALA A 38 -12.52 0.93 -0.48
CA ALA A 38 -11.68 0.44 0.60
C ALA A 38 -10.29 0.00 0.09
N LEU A 39 -10.24 -0.81 -0.97
CA LEU A 39 -8.95 -1.24 -1.55
C LEU A 39 -8.16 -0.06 -2.13
N ALA A 40 -8.82 0.87 -2.82
CA ALA A 40 -8.17 2.05 -3.37
C ALA A 40 -7.54 2.93 -2.28
N TRP A 41 -8.29 3.22 -1.22
CA TRP A 41 -7.78 4.03 -0.11
C TRP A 41 -6.71 3.30 0.69
N ALA A 42 -6.83 1.98 0.91
CA ALA A 42 -5.80 1.20 1.59
C ALA A 42 -4.46 1.21 0.85
N TRP A 43 -4.48 1.00 -0.47
CA TRP A 43 -3.26 1.08 -1.29
C TRP A 43 -2.67 2.49 -1.28
N HIS A 44 -3.50 3.52 -1.38
CA HIS A 44 -3.04 4.91 -1.28
C HIS A 44 -2.37 5.21 0.07
N VAL A 45 -2.93 4.72 1.19
CA VAL A 45 -2.29 4.83 2.52
C VAL A 45 -0.93 4.15 2.52
N ILE A 46 -0.82 2.94 1.97
CA ILE A 46 0.45 2.20 1.88
C ILE A 46 1.49 3.00 1.09
N ASP A 47 1.11 3.54 -0.07
CA ASP A 47 2.04 4.29 -0.93
C ASP A 47 2.58 5.53 -0.21
N LEU A 48 1.69 6.30 0.44
CA LEU A 48 2.07 7.50 1.17
C LEU A 48 2.95 7.19 2.39
N LEU A 49 2.59 6.17 3.18
CA LEU A 49 3.36 5.79 4.35
C LEU A 49 4.71 5.17 3.96
N ALA A 50 4.76 4.36 2.90
CA ALA A 50 6.01 3.83 2.36
C ALA A 50 6.93 4.95 1.92
N TYR A 51 6.41 5.95 1.20
CA TYR A 51 7.18 7.14 0.83
C TYR A 51 7.71 7.87 2.07
N LEU A 52 6.84 8.21 3.03
CA LEU A 52 7.23 8.91 4.26
C LEU A 52 8.29 8.16 5.06
N ARG A 53 8.22 6.82 5.04
CA ARG A 53 9.11 5.97 5.81
C ARG A 53 10.47 5.79 5.16
N LEU A 54 10.52 5.73 3.83
CA LEU A 54 11.76 5.51 3.07
C LEU A 54 12.49 6.82 2.74
N GLN A 55 11.77 7.92 2.55
CA GLN A 55 12.34 9.18 2.09
C GLN A 55 13.46 9.76 2.97
N PRO A 56 13.38 9.74 4.33
CA PRO A 56 14.47 10.19 5.18
C PRO A 56 15.79 9.43 4.98
N HIS A 57 15.69 8.19 4.47
CA HIS A 57 16.80 7.27 4.23
C HIS A 57 17.13 7.12 2.75
N ARG A 58 16.64 8.03 1.90
CA ARG A 58 16.79 7.96 0.45
C ARG A 58 18.22 7.65 0.01
N GLN A 59 19.22 8.28 0.62
CA GLN A 59 20.64 8.14 0.25
C GLN A 59 21.20 6.74 0.51
N ASP A 60 20.51 5.90 1.30
CA ASP A 60 20.92 4.53 1.60
C ASP A 60 20.56 3.53 0.48
N PHE A 61 19.76 3.97 -0.49
CA PHE A 61 19.29 3.16 -1.62
C PHE A 61 20.08 3.42 -2.92
N ASP A 62 19.89 2.54 -3.90
CA ASP A 62 20.51 2.70 -5.23
C ASP A 62 19.98 3.95 -5.98
N PRO A 63 20.70 4.46 -7.00
CA PRO A 63 20.33 5.69 -7.69
C PRO A 63 18.92 5.67 -8.29
N TRP A 64 18.42 4.50 -8.69
CA TRP A 64 17.09 4.37 -9.26
C TRP A 64 16.01 4.58 -8.18
N MET A 65 16.16 3.94 -7.02
CA MET A 65 15.25 4.12 -5.88
C MET A 65 15.36 5.53 -5.30
N GLN A 66 16.56 6.12 -5.35
CA GLN A 66 16.75 7.53 -5.02
C GLN A 66 15.93 8.44 -5.92
N THR A 67 15.89 8.21 -7.23
CA THR A 67 15.05 8.99 -8.14
C THR A 67 13.56 8.86 -7.80
N PHE A 68 13.09 7.63 -7.56
CA PHE A 68 11.71 7.39 -7.11
C PHE A 68 11.36 8.20 -5.85
N LEU A 69 12.19 8.11 -4.82
CA LEU A 69 11.97 8.85 -3.57
C LEU A 69 12.13 10.37 -3.75
N HIS A 70 12.81 10.82 -4.81
CA HIS A 70 12.94 12.23 -5.15
C HIS A 70 11.66 12.82 -5.76
N GLU A 71 11.07 12.11 -6.73
CA GLU A 71 10.01 12.60 -7.62
C GLU A 71 8.63 12.69 -6.95
N GLY A 72 8.49 12.23 -5.70
CA GLY A 72 7.33 12.49 -4.84
C GLY A 72 7.22 13.96 -4.39
N GLU A 73 7.42 14.92 -5.30
CA GLU A 73 7.27 16.35 -5.03
C GLU A 73 5.83 16.68 -4.64
N LYS A 74 5.68 17.59 -3.66
CA LYS A 74 4.41 17.92 -2.98
C LYS A 74 3.38 18.66 -3.85
N GLU A 75 3.75 19.04 -5.07
CA GLU A 75 2.91 19.87 -5.94
C GLU A 75 2.26 19.02 -7.03
N LEU A 76 0.94 19.21 -7.20
CA LEU A 76 0.18 18.67 -8.33
C LEU A 76 0.75 19.27 -9.61
N GLN A 77 1.33 18.43 -10.45
CA GLN A 77 1.86 18.80 -11.76
C GLN A 77 0.93 18.21 -12.81
N ILE A 78 0.04 19.04 -13.35
CA ILE A 78 -1.06 18.59 -14.22
C ILE A 78 -0.55 17.69 -15.35
N ASP A 79 0.52 18.08 -16.06
CA ASP A 79 1.04 17.29 -17.17
C ASP A 79 1.71 15.99 -16.72
N ARG A 80 2.49 16.01 -15.61
CA ARG A 80 3.11 14.79 -15.06
C ARG A 80 2.04 13.82 -14.57
N ASP A 81 1.09 14.33 -13.80
CA ASP A 81 0.09 13.54 -13.08
C ASP A 81 -1.03 13.06 -14.03
N ALA A 82 -1.37 13.82 -15.08
CA ALA A 82 -2.33 13.39 -16.11
C ALA A 82 -1.75 12.33 -17.05
N HIS A 83 -0.44 12.34 -17.30
CA HIS A 83 0.24 11.34 -18.13
C HIS A 83 0.81 10.17 -17.32
N TRP A 84 0.28 9.93 -16.11
CA TRP A 84 0.69 8.88 -15.15
C TRP A 84 1.39 7.71 -15.82
N ASN A 85 2.72 7.69 -15.73
CA ASN A 85 3.54 6.69 -16.40
C ASN A 85 4.09 5.73 -15.34
N GLU A 86 3.69 4.46 -15.41
CA GLU A 86 4.12 3.42 -14.44
C GLU A 86 5.64 3.27 -14.35
N SER A 87 6.41 3.75 -15.34
CA SER A 87 7.88 3.73 -15.33
C SER A 87 8.52 4.73 -14.36
N SER A 88 7.76 5.72 -13.88
CA SER A 88 8.27 6.80 -12.99
C SER A 88 7.95 6.54 -11.52
N HIS A 89 7.16 5.51 -11.20
CA HIS A 89 6.72 5.21 -9.84
C HIS A 89 6.85 3.72 -9.52
N LEU A 90 7.05 3.38 -8.25
CA LEU A 90 6.86 2.01 -7.81
C LEU A 90 5.40 1.62 -8.01
N SER A 91 5.15 0.56 -8.78
CA SER A 91 3.87 -0.13 -8.77
C SER A 91 3.62 -0.77 -7.40
N LEU A 92 2.36 -0.99 -7.06
CA LEU A 92 1.95 -1.69 -5.82
C LEU A 92 2.62 -3.07 -5.69
N LEU A 93 2.85 -3.74 -6.82
CA LEU A 93 3.55 -5.03 -6.85
C LEU A 93 5.02 -4.90 -6.41
N GLU A 94 5.70 -3.85 -6.84
CA GLU A 94 7.10 -3.58 -6.50
C GLU A 94 7.24 -3.11 -5.05
N LEU A 95 6.25 -2.39 -4.52
CA LEU A 95 6.18 -2.07 -3.09
C LEU A 95 6.05 -3.35 -2.25
N ILE A 96 5.10 -4.23 -2.58
CA ILE A 96 4.98 -5.53 -1.89
C ILE A 96 6.32 -6.27 -1.96
N ASP A 97 6.99 -6.27 -3.12
CA ASP A 97 8.26 -6.95 -3.31
C ASP A 97 9.40 -6.33 -2.48
N LEU A 98 9.47 -5.01 -2.39
CA LEU A 98 10.48 -4.26 -1.64
C LEU A 98 10.39 -4.48 -0.13
N PHE A 99 9.17 -4.57 0.41
CA PHE A 99 8.93 -4.79 1.84
C PHE A 99 8.87 -6.28 2.23
N SER A 100 8.97 -7.19 1.26
CA SER A 100 8.98 -8.63 1.49
C SER A 100 10.28 -9.14 2.12
N ALA A 101 10.18 -10.27 2.83
CA ALA A 101 11.35 -10.95 3.36
C ALA A 101 12.36 -11.31 2.26
N LYS A 102 13.66 -11.14 2.56
CA LYS A 102 14.77 -11.30 1.60
C LYS A 102 14.80 -12.67 0.92
N ASN A 103 14.41 -13.74 1.61
CA ASN A 103 14.47 -15.12 1.14
C ASN A 103 13.33 -15.51 0.18
N LEU A 104 12.34 -14.64 -0.03
CA LEU A 104 11.23 -14.94 -0.93
C LEU A 104 11.63 -14.75 -2.40
N SER A 105 10.95 -15.45 -3.32
CA SER A 105 11.11 -15.22 -4.76
C SER A 105 10.80 -13.77 -5.15
N MET A 106 11.42 -13.24 -6.21
CA MET A 106 11.04 -11.93 -6.78
C MET A 106 9.62 -12.00 -7.37
N LEU A 107 8.82 -10.95 -7.17
CA LEU A 107 7.49 -10.85 -7.77
C LEU A 107 7.53 -10.27 -9.19
N LYS A 108 8.43 -9.31 -9.44
CA LYS A 108 8.60 -8.67 -10.75
C LYS A 108 10.09 -8.55 -11.08
N PRO A 109 10.72 -9.57 -11.68
CA PRO A 109 12.14 -9.52 -12.02
C PRO A 109 12.51 -8.35 -12.94
N GLU A 110 11.59 -7.92 -13.81
CA GLU A 110 11.80 -6.85 -14.80
C GLU A 110 12.04 -5.49 -14.14
N PHE A 111 11.46 -5.30 -12.94
CA PHE A 111 11.64 -4.11 -12.12
C PHE A 111 13.10 -3.85 -11.75
N TYR A 112 13.85 -4.92 -11.47
CA TYR A 112 15.26 -4.83 -11.07
C TYR A 112 16.15 -4.71 -12.32
N HIS A 113 15.97 -3.65 -13.11
CA HIS A 113 16.69 -3.35 -14.35
C HIS A 113 18.19 -3.71 -14.28
N GLY A 114 18.71 -4.30 -15.37
CA GLY A 114 20.10 -4.78 -15.49
C GLY A 114 20.17 -6.27 -15.87
N TRP A 115 21.22 -6.65 -16.60
CA TRP A 115 21.55 -8.06 -16.90
C TRP A 115 22.37 -8.74 -15.78
N MET A 116 22.96 -7.97 -14.87
CA MET A 116 23.73 -8.49 -13.74
C MET A 116 22.86 -8.57 -12.48
N ASP A 117 22.73 -9.81 -12.00
CA ASP A 117 22.18 -10.27 -10.71
C ASP A 117 21.00 -9.48 -10.11
N ARG A 118 19.86 -9.53 -10.82
CA ARG A 118 18.56 -9.00 -10.36
C ARG A 118 18.18 -9.54 -8.98
N GLN A 119 18.52 -10.80 -8.71
CA GLN A 119 18.24 -11.46 -7.45
C GLN A 119 19.06 -10.85 -6.30
N ALA A 120 20.34 -10.59 -6.51
CA ALA A 120 21.16 -9.88 -5.53
C ALA A 120 20.67 -8.45 -5.32
N ARG A 121 20.30 -7.72 -6.38
CA ARG A 121 19.75 -6.37 -6.25
C ARG A 121 18.45 -6.34 -5.45
N CYS A 122 17.49 -7.21 -5.78
CA CYS A 122 16.26 -7.38 -5.02
C CYS A 122 16.55 -7.71 -3.55
N SER A 123 17.42 -8.70 -3.31
CA SER A 123 17.79 -9.13 -1.97
C SER A 123 18.47 -8.02 -1.16
N ALA A 124 19.29 -7.19 -1.81
CA ALA A 124 19.96 -6.05 -1.18
C ALA A 124 18.95 -4.95 -0.82
N LEU A 125 18.04 -4.59 -1.73
CA LEU A 125 17.01 -3.59 -1.49
C LEU A 125 16.06 -4.03 -0.35
N ARG A 126 15.60 -5.28 -0.36
CA ARG A 126 14.79 -5.84 0.75
C ARG A 126 15.55 -5.84 2.07
N GLN A 127 16.85 -6.19 2.06
CA GLN A 127 17.68 -6.15 3.27
C GLN A 127 17.78 -4.72 3.82
N ARG A 128 18.04 -3.73 2.95
CA ARG A 128 18.07 -2.31 3.36
C ARG A 128 16.76 -1.88 3.97
N THR A 129 15.63 -2.20 3.32
CA THR A 129 14.30 -1.91 3.85
C THR A 129 14.05 -2.57 5.20
N PHE A 130 14.45 -3.85 5.36
CA PHE A 130 14.37 -4.55 6.63
C PHE A 130 15.23 -3.88 7.71
N ASP A 131 16.48 -3.49 7.41
CA ASP A 131 17.37 -2.84 8.37
C ASP A 131 16.78 -1.51 8.89
N LEU A 132 16.00 -0.80 8.05
CA LEU A 132 15.32 0.45 8.42
C LEU A 132 14.06 0.24 9.28
N LEU A 133 13.29 -0.82 8.98
CA LEU A 133 11.99 -1.06 9.63
C LEU A 133 12.05 -2.05 10.78
N ASN A 134 13.09 -2.89 10.79
CA ASN A 134 13.18 -4.12 11.58
C ASN A 134 11.92 -5.01 11.46
N LYS A 135 11.26 -4.95 10.30
CA LYS A 135 10.03 -5.67 9.96
C LYS A 135 10.01 -5.95 8.45
N CYS A 136 9.33 -7.01 8.05
CA CYS A 136 9.11 -7.33 6.64
C CYS A 136 7.80 -8.13 6.48
N ILE A 137 7.30 -8.18 5.24
CA ILE A 137 6.16 -8.97 4.83
C ILE A 137 6.62 -10.42 4.65
N ASP A 138 6.01 -11.34 5.40
CA ASP A 138 6.26 -12.78 5.27
C ASP A 138 5.53 -13.40 4.05
N ALA A 139 5.74 -14.69 3.82
CA ALA A 139 5.16 -15.39 2.66
C ALA A 139 3.61 -15.37 2.67
N GLN A 140 2.98 -15.52 3.83
CA GLN A 140 1.54 -15.59 3.97
C GLN A 140 0.91 -14.21 3.75
N GLN A 141 1.47 -13.18 4.40
CA GLN A 141 1.05 -11.80 4.21
C GLN A 141 1.23 -11.38 2.76
N ARG A 142 2.34 -11.75 2.11
CA ARG A 142 2.58 -11.46 0.70
C ARG A 142 1.52 -12.07 -0.20
N GLN A 143 1.15 -13.34 0.03
CA GLN A 143 0.11 -14.00 -0.75
C GLN A 143 -1.26 -13.32 -0.59
N ALA A 144 -1.61 -12.90 0.64
CA ALA A 144 -2.83 -12.14 0.90
C ALA A 144 -2.82 -10.77 0.20
N LEU A 145 -1.72 -10.02 0.29
CA LEU A 145 -1.58 -8.73 -0.40
C LEU A 145 -1.66 -8.86 -1.93
N MET A 146 -1.06 -9.92 -2.49
CA MET A 146 -1.16 -10.24 -3.91
C MET A 146 -2.60 -10.55 -4.35
N LEU A 147 -3.37 -11.26 -3.53
CA LEU A 147 -4.79 -11.49 -3.77
C LEU A 147 -5.57 -10.16 -3.79
N LEU A 148 -5.36 -9.30 -2.79
CA LEU A 148 -6.04 -8.01 -2.70
C LEU A 148 -5.68 -7.08 -3.88
N LEU A 149 -4.41 -7.10 -4.32
CA LEU A 149 -3.97 -6.36 -5.49
C LEU A 149 -4.63 -6.88 -6.78
N ALA A 150 -4.73 -8.22 -6.94
CA ALA A 150 -5.43 -8.82 -8.06
C ALA A 150 -6.92 -8.44 -8.08
N VAL A 151 -7.57 -8.43 -6.91
CA VAL A 151 -8.97 -7.98 -6.76
C VAL A 151 -9.11 -6.50 -7.12
N TYR A 152 -8.23 -5.64 -6.61
CA TYR A 152 -8.22 -4.21 -6.92
C TYR A 152 -8.12 -3.95 -8.42
N ASN A 153 -7.12 -4.55 -9.08
CA ASN A 153 -6.93 -4.41 -10.52
C ASN A 153 -8.15 -4.94 -11.30
N ARG A 154 -8.73 -6.06 -10.87
CA ARG A 154 -9.93 -6.63 -11.48
C ARG A 154 -11.15 -5.70 -11.36
N LEU A 155 -11.33 -5.03 -10.22
CA LEU A 155 -12.40 -4.05 -9.97
C LEU A 155 -12.17 -2.70 -10.68
N LEU A 156 -10.92 -2.36 -11.01
CA LEU A 156 -10.60 -1.18 -11.81
C LEU A 156 -10.90 -1.40 -13.31
N HIS A 157 -10.51 -2.55 -13.86
CA HIS A 157 -10.45 -2.74 -15.31
C HIS A 157 -11.69 -3.39 -15.95
N LEU A 158 -12.63 -3.94 -15.18
CA LEU A 158 -13.74 -4.69 -15.78
C LEU A 158 -15.02 -3.84 -15.93
N PRO A 159 -15.58 -3.71 -17.15
CA PRO A 159 -16.84 -3.00 -17.41
C PRO A 159 -18.10 -3.81 -17.05
N ALA A 160 -17.96 -5.04 -16.53
CA ALA A 160 -19.05 -5.96 -16.24
C ALA A 160 -19.09 -6.36 -14.76
N SER A 161 -20.25 -6.85 -14.30
CA SER A 161 -20.49 -7.34 -12.94
C SER A 161 -19.53 -8.47 -12.56
N VAL A 162 -18.41 -8.10 -11.93
CA VAL A 162 -17.46 -9.06 -11.36
C VAL A 162 -18.11 -9.68 -10.13
N SER A 163 -18.40 -10.97 -10.18
CA SER A 163 -18.71 -11.73 -8.97
C SER A 163 -17.40 -12.02 -8.24
N LEU A 164 -17.27 -11.47 -7.03
CA LEU A 164 -16.18 -11.77 -6.10
C LEU A 164 -16.77 -12.54 -4.92
N SER A 165 -16.12 -13.63 -4.53
CA SER A 165 -16.41 -14.25 -3.24
C SER A 165 -15.91 -13.32 -2.13
N PRO A 166 -16.75 -12.87 -1.19
CA PRO A 166 -16.34 -11.95 -0.14
C PRO A 166 -15.32 -12.54 0.83
N LYS A 167 -15.41 -13.85 1.13
CA LYS A 167 -14.61 -14.51 2.17
C LYS A 167 -13.10 -14.46 1.93
N PRO A 168 -12.55 -14.86 0.76
CA PRO A 168 -11.12 -14.75 0.51
C PRO A 168 -10.58 -13.32 0.60
N VAL A 169 -11.41 -12.31 0.28
CA VAL A 169 -11.04 -10.90 0.40
C VAL A 169 -11.01 -10.48 1.86
N LEU A 170 -12.05 -10.85 2.62
CA LEU A 170 -12.16 -10.67 4.06
C LEU A 170 -10.97 -11.26 4.82
N ASP A 171 -10.64 -12.52 4.53
CA ASP A 171 -9.57 -13.26 5.18
C ASP A 171 -8.19 -12.65 4.86
N ALA A 172 -8.03 -12.05 3.68
CA ALA A 172 -6.79 -11.42 3.25
C ALA A 172 -6.64 -9.97 3.75
N PHE A 173 -7.75 -9.24 3.97
CA PHE A 173 -7.74 -7.83 4.35
C PHE A 173 -6.90 -7.49 5.60
N PRO A 174 -6.82 -8.33 6.66
CA PRO A 174 -5.94 -8.09 7.78
C PRO A 174 -4.46 -7.92 7.38
N ALA A 175 -4.00 -8.59 6.32
CA ALA A 175 -2.63 -8.42 5.83
C ALA A 175 -2.38 -6.99 5.33
N MET A 176 -3.39 -6.34 4.74
CA MET A 176 -3.34 -4.94 4.33
C MET A 176 -3.18 -4.01 5.54
N LEU A 177 -4.01 -4.21 6.58
CA LEU A 177 -3.96 -3.40 7.80
C LEU A 177 -2.64 -3.60 8.56
N ASN A 178 -2.11 -4.82 8.57
CA ASN A 178 -0.78 -5.12 9.14
C ASN A 178 0.34 -4.43 8.36
N PHE A 179 0.22 -4.36 7.03
CA PHE A 179 1.20 -3.66 6.20
C PHE A 179 1.16 -2.15 6.48
N ILE A 180 -0.02 -1.54 6.57
CA ILE A 180 -0.19 -0.14 7.00
C ILE A 180 0.47 0.08 8.37
N GLU A 181 0.18 -0.78 9.35
CA GLU A 181 0.76 -0.67 10.70
C GLU A 181 2.29 -0.75 10.70
N MET A 182 2.86 -1.62 9.87
CA MET A 182 4.31 -1.77 9.72
C MET A 182 4.97 -0.47 9.23
N LEU A 183 4.26 0.31 8.40
CA LEU A 183 4.77 1.54 7.78
C LEU A 183 4.59 2.78 8.68
N ILE A 184 3.73 2.73 9.70
CA ILE A 184 3.57 3.85 10.65
C ILE A 184 4.86 4.01 11.46
N ASP A 185 5.49 5.19 11.34
CA ASP A 185 6.61 5.56 12.20
C ASP A 185 6.08 5.96 13.58
N GLY A 186 6.24 5.09 14.57
CA GLY A 186 5.82 5.34 15.95
C GLY A 186 6.50 6.54 16.63
N LYS A 187 7.54 7.13 16.03
CA LYS A 187 8.17 8.37 16.52
C LYS A 187 7.53 9.64 15.93
N HIS A 188 6.68 9.52 14.92
CA HIS A 188 5.99 10.68 14.35
C HIS A 188 4.96 11.23 15.36
N ALA A 189 4.91 12.56 15.53
CA ALA A 189 4.07 13.20 16.54
C ALA A 189 2.57 12.86 16.40
N GLU A 190 2.13 12.59 15.17
CA GLU A 190 0.74 12.29 14.84
C GLU A 190 0.46 10.79 14.64
N ALA A 191 1.44 9.90 14.90
CA ALA A 191 1.29 8.45 14.69
C ALA A 191 0.11 7.85 15.48
N ALA A 192 -0.19 8.40 16.66
CA ALA A 192 -1.31 7.97 17.48
C ALA A 192 -2.65 8.05 16.74
N GLN A 193 -2.86 9.08 15.91
CA GLN A 193 -4.09 9.24 15.14
C GLN A 193 -4.23 8.15 14.06
N LEU A 194 -3.12 7.80 13.39
CA LEU A 194 -3.12 6.70 12.42
C LEU A 194 -3.43 5.36 13.12
N HIS A 195 -2.84 5.10 14.28
CA HIS A 195 -3.12 3.88 15.05
C HIS A 195 -4.56 3.80 15.54
N GLU A 196 -5.15 4.93 15.95
CA GLU A 196 -6.56 4.99 16.36
C GLU A 196 -7.51 4.62 15.22
N VAL A 197 -7.36 5.26 14.06
CA VAL A 197 -8.20 4.97 12.88
C VAL A 197 -7.95 3.56 12.36
N LEU A 198 -6.70 3.07 12.41
CA LEU A 198 -6.38 1.68 12.06
C LEU A 198 -7.06 0.68 13.00
N GLY A 199 -7.11 0.98 14.30
CA GLY A 199 -7.86 0.20 15.29
C GLY A 199 -9.35 0.13 14.93
N GLN A 200 -9.93 1.26 14.51
CA GLN A 200 -11.33 1.30 14.05
C GLN A 200 -11.53 0.43 12.80
N CYS A 201 -10.64 0.51 11.81
CA CYS A 201 -10.69 -0.35 10.62
C CYS A 201 -10.69 -1.85 10.97
N ARG A 202 -9.86 -2.25 11.95
CA ARG A 202 -9.82 -3.65 12.43
C ARG A 202 -11.13 -4.08 13.07
N LEU A 203 -11.74 -3.22 13.90
CA LEU A 203 -13.03 -3.49 14.53
C LEU A 203 -14.14 -3.65 13.49
N ASP A 204 -14.18 -2.79 12.47
CA ASP A 204 -15.20 -2.87 11.43
C ASP A 204 -15.02 -4.10 10.52
N LEU A 205 -13.77 -4.47 10.23
CA LEU A 205 -13.45 -5.71 9.53
C LEU A 205 -13.87 -6.96 10.33
N GLN A 206 -13.62 -6.99 11.64
CA GLN A 206 -14.06 -8.10 12.51
C GLN A 206 -15.59 -8.25 12.49
N LYS A 207 -16.32 -7.13 12.62
CA LYS A 207 -17.79 -7.15 12.54
C LYS A 207 -18.29 -7.63 11.19
N TRP A 208 -17.62 -7.29 10.09
CA TRP A 208 -17.99 -7.79 8.76
C TRP A 208 -17.81 -9.31 8.68
N SER A 209 -16.71 -9.85 9.20
CA SER A 209 -16.49 -11.31 9.28
C SER A 209 -17.61 -12.03 10.05
N GLU A 210 -17.99 -11.52 11.23
CA GLU A 210 -19.07 -12.08 12.06
C GLU A 210 -20.44 -12.10 11.34
N MET A 211 -20.75 -11.08 10.53
CA MET A 211 -22.01 -11.00 9.77
C MET A 211 -22.07 -11.95 8.57
N THR A 212 -20.92 -12.32 8.01
CA THR A 212 -20.87 -13.24 6.86
C THR A 212 -21.07 -14.72 7.24
N GLY A 213 -21.11 -15.06 8.54
CA GLY A 213 -21.67 -16.34 9.02
C GLY A 213 -20.92 -17.62 8.63
N GLU A 214 -19.73 -17.52 8.04
CA GLU A 214 -18.95 -18.69 7.63
C GLU A 214 -17.79 -18.96 8.61
N SER A 215 -18.13 -19.50 9.79
CA SER A 215 -17.20 -20.15 10.72
C SER A 215 -16.65 -21.45 10.14
#